data_AF-A0A2D7UUI0-F1
#
_entry.id   AF-A0A2D7UUI0-F1
#
_cell.length_a   1.000
_cell.length_b   1.000
_cell.length_c   1.000
_cell.angle_alpha   90.00
_cell.angle_beta   90.00
_cell.angle_gamma   90.00
#
_symmetry.space_group_name_H-M   'P 1'
#
loop_
_entity.id
_entity.type
_entity.pdbx_description
1 polymer ?
#
loop_
_entity_poly.entity_id
_entity_poly.type
_entity_poly.pdbx_seq_one_letter_code
_entity_poly.pdbx_strand_id
1 'polypeptide(L)'
;MAQDGYFPITTVTGSGNPSYIDITGIPNTYAHLCLVGSMASTRATVLEQFEINFGSPTIDTGSNYQWQRAGFTNNTTVSAYRNTGTAAIYLVDSVGTSVNSLLNAQVECLIFGYADTSRYTNIWAKGGYAYSASYGSSKLWSGTWTDTSEVSSLRVTAGSGNFSTTSRLTLYGFKG
;
A
#
# COMPACT_ATOMS: atom_id res chain seq x y z
N MET A 1 -4.34 14.01 29.95
CA MET A 1 -4.78 14.26 28.57
C MET A 1 -4.27 13.10 27.73
N ALA A 2 -5.12 12.44 26.94
CA ALA A 2 -4.61 11.46 25.98
C ALA A 2 -3.75 12.20 24.94
N GLN A 3 -2.66 11.59 24.51
CA GLN A 3 -1.77 12.19 23.52
C GLN A 3 -2.36 12.00 22.13
N ASP A 4 -2.52 13.09 21.38
CA ASP A 4 -2.87 13.03 19.96
C ASP A 4 -1.68 12.47 19.18
N GLY A 5 -1.93 11.52 18.29
CA GLY A 5 -0.87 10.91 17.49
C GLY A 5 -1.22 9.57 16.86
N TYR A 6 -0.20 8.99 16.22
CA TYR A 6 -0.27 7.67 15.59
C TYR A 6 0.13 6.58 16.57
N PHE A 7 -0.76 5.61 16.74
CA PHE A 7 -0.55 4.43 17.59
C PHE A 7 -0.43 3.17 16.72
N PRO A 8 0.58 2.32 16.92
CA PRO A 8 0.73 1.10 16.14
C PRO A 8 -0.43 0.15 16.45
N ILE A 9 -1.09 -0.34 15.39
CA ILE A 9 -2.12 -1.38 15.46
C ILE A 9 -1.46 -2.75 15.31
N THR A 10 -0.66 -2.91 14.26
CA THR A 10 0.07 -4.16 14.00
C THR A 10 1.30 -3.91 13.12
N THR A 11 2.31 -4.76 13.28
CA THR A 11 3.47 -4.83 12.40
C THR A 11 3.55 -6.23 11.80
N VAL A 12 3.76 -6.30 10.49
CA VAL A 12 3.89 -7.56 9.76
C VAL A 12 5.21 -7.55 9.00
N THR A 13 5.87 -8.70 8.94
CA THR A 13 7.12 -8.90 8.21
C THR A 13 6.89 -9.91 7.09
N GLY A 14 7.52 -9.69 5.94
CA GLY A 14 7.53 -10.69 4.87
C GLY A 14 8.26 -11.95 5.32
N SER A 15 7.84 -13.09 4.80
CA SER A 15 8.44 -14.40 5.11
C SER A 15 9.01 -15.12 3.88
N GLY A 16 8.90 -14.52 2.70
CA GLY A 16 9.27 -15.13 1.43
C GLY A 16 8.18 -16.01 0.80
N ASN A 17 7.03 -16.23 1.47
CA ASN A 17 6.05 -17.23 1.04
C ASN A 17 4.55 -16.84 1.08
N PRO A 18 4.16 -15.60 1.34
CA PRO A 18 2.88 -15.17 0.77
C PRO A 18 3.09 -14.05 -0.25
N SER A 19 2.29 -14.11 -1.31
CA SER A 19 2.12 -13.01 -2.26
C SER A 19 1.26 -11.88 -1.71
N TYR A 20 0.65 -12.05 -0.53
CA TYR A 20 -0.14 -11.03 0.13
C TYR A 20 0.03 -11.05 1.65
N ILE A 21 -0.26 -9.91 2.28
CA ILE A 21 -0.30 -9.74 3.72
C ILE A 21 -1.68 -9.19 4.08
N ASP A 22 -2.41 -9.94 4.90
CA ASP A 22 -3.69 -9.51 5.45
C ASP A 22 -3.51 -8.90 6.84
N ILE A 23 -4.16 -7.77 7.06
CA ILE A 23 -4.33 -7.18 8.37
C ILE A 23 -5.84 -7.13 8.62
N THR A 24 -6.30 -7.91 9.59
CA THR A 24 -7.72 -8.05 9.94
C THR A 24 -7.97 -7.54 11.35
N GLY A 25 -9.25 -7.32 11.70
CA GLY A 25 -9.64 -6.86 13.03
C GLY A 25 -9.20 -5.41 13.30
N ILE A 26 -9.17 -4.58 12.27
CA ILE A 26 -8.81 -3.16 12.40
C ILE A 26 -9.88 -2.47 13.27
N PRO A 27 -9.51 -1.85 14.41
CA PRO A 27 -10.49 -1.17 15.25
C PRO A 27 -11.02 0.10 14.57
N ASN A 28 -12.33 0.32 14.63
CA ASN A 28 -13.00 1.53 14.10
C ASN A 28 -12.94 2.74 15.05
N THR A 29 -11.92 2.80 15.93
CA THR A 29 -11.79 3.83 16.99
C THR A 29 -10.80 4.95 16.65
N TYR A 30 -10.12 4.84 15.52
CA TYR A 30 -9.18 5.85 15.02
C TYR A 30 -9.87 6.81 14.05
N ALA A 31 -9.39 8.04 13.93
CA ALA A 31 -9.94 9.01 12.95
C ALA A 31 -9.52 8.68 11.51
N HIS A 32 -8.28 8.23 11.33
CA HIS A 32 -7.73 7.73 10.07
C HIS A 32 -6.62 6.72 10.33
N LEU A 33 -6.25 5.96 9.31
CA LEU A 33 -5.14 5.00 9.39
C LEU A 33 -3.94 5.50 8.58
N CYS A 34 -2.76 4.97 8.92
CA CYS A 34 -1.54 5.15 8.15
C CYS A 34 -0.79 3.82 8.06
N LEU A 35 -0.56 3.34 6.84
CA LEU A 35 0.28 2.19 6.57
C LEU A 35 1.67 2.70 6.17
N VAL A 36 2.69 2.34 6.96
CA VAL A 36 4.09 2.69 6.71
C VAL A 36 4.92 1.44 6.57
N GLY A 37 5.83 1.40 5.62
CA GLY A 37 6.71 0.25 5.50
C GLY A 37 7.83 0.37 4.50
N SER A 38 8.60 -0.71 4.43
CA SER A 38 9.60 -0.98 3.42
C SER A 38 9.27 -2.35 2.81
N MET A 39 9.05 -2.43 1.50
CA MET A 39 8.62 -3.66 0.83
C MET A 39 9.56 -4.01 -0.32
N ALA A 40 9.79 -5.29 -0.52
CA ALA A 40 10.44 -5.87 -1.68
C ALA A 40 9.75 -7.19 -2.02
N SER A 41 9.78 -7.60 -3.29
CA SER A 41 9.28 -8.93 -3.69
C SER A 41 10.40 -9.87 -4.08
N THR A 42 10.10 -11.16 -4.06
CA THR A 42 10.99 -12.22 -4.55
C THR A 42 11.02 -12.31 -6.08
N ARG A 43 10.26 -11.47 -6.79
CA ARG A 43 10.18 -11.46 -8.26
C ARG A 43 11.58 -11.31 -8.88
N ALA A 44 11.89 -12.13 -9.88
CA ALA A 44 13.22 -12.16 -10.51
C ALA A 44 13.44 -11.06 -11.58
N THR A 45 12.60 -10.02 -11.63
CA THR A 45 12.73 -8.92 -12.61
C THR A 45 12.86 -7.57 -11.93
N VAL A 46 13.21 -6.55 -12.71
CA VAL A 46 13.52 -5.22 -12.18
C VAL A 46 12.35 -4.57 -11.45
N LEU A 47 11.14 -4.62 -12.01
CA LEU A 47 10.00 -3.87 -11.49
C LEU A 47 8.97 -4.78 -10.81
N GLU A 48 8.53 -4.35 -9.64
CA GLU A 48 7.38 -4.89 -8.92
C GLU A 48 6.38 -3.78 -8.63
N GLN A 49 5.11 -4.14 -8.51
CA GLN A 49 4.05 -3.25 -8.05
C GLN A 49 3.33 -3.89 -6.87
N PHE A 50 3.24 -3.17 -5.77
CA PHE A 50 2.39 -3.56 -4.66
C PHE A 50 1.03 -2.88 -4.77
N GLU A 51 0.01 -3.62 -4.39
CA GLU A 51 -1.39 -3.22 -4.45
C GLU A 51 -2.02 -3.28 -3.06
N ILE A 52 -3.07 -2.51 -2.84
CA ILE A 52 -3.88 -2.53 -1.62
C ILE A 52 -5.34 -2.77 -1.94
N ASN A 53 -5.94 -3.65 -1.15
CA ASN A 53 -7.37 -3.94 -1.11
C ASN A 53 -7.91 -3.65 0.29
N PHE A 54 -9.20 -3.37 0.36
CA PHE A 54 -9.95 -3.20 1.60
C PHE A 54 -11.02 -4.28 1.72
N GLY A 55 -11.58 -4.44 2.92
CA GLY A 55 -12.63 -5.40 3.14
C GLY A 55 -13.39 -5.19 4.44
N SER A 56 -14.60 -5.76 4.47
CA SER A 56 -15.53 -5.68 5.60
C SER A 56 -16.39 -6.95 5.74
N PRO A 57 -16.00 -7.96 6.53
CA PRO A 57 -14.67 -8.28 7.07
C PRO A 57 -13.80 -9.07 6.08
N THR A 58 -14.34 -9.42 4.90
CA THR A 58 -13.63 -10.12 3.84
C THR A 58 -13.05 -9.13 2.84
N ILE A 59 -11.85 -9.43 2.33
CA ILE A 59 -11.19 -8.62 1.30
C ILE A 59 -12.07 -8.55 0.04
N ASP A 60 -12.34 -7.33 -0.41
CA ASP A 60 -13.03 -7.06 -1.66
C ASP A 60 -12.05 -7.20 -2.85
N THR A 61 -12.34 -8.16 -3.72
CA THR A 61 -11.62 -8.45 -4.95
C THR A 61 -12.40 -8.04 -6.21
N GLY A 62 -13.54 -7.37 -6.05
CA GLY A 62 -14.38 -6.87 -7.12
C GLY A 62 -13.84 -5.56 -7.71
N SER A 63 -14.48 -5.11 -8.80
CA SER A 63 -14.11 -3.89 -9.55
C SER A 63 -14.56 -2.58 -8.87
N ASN A 64 -14.34 -2.46 -7.56
CA ASN A 64 -14.80 -1.34 -6.72
C ASN A 64 -13.68 -0.33 -6.42
N TYR A 65 -12.60 -0.32 -7.20
CA TYR A 65 -11.46 0.53 -6.95
C TYR A 65 -11.18 1.48 -8.10
N GLN A 66 -10.74 2.68 -7.75
CA GLN A 66 -10.25 3.68 -8.68
C GLN A 66 -8.93 4.21 -8.15
N TRP A 67 -7.99 4.50 -9.04
CA TRP A 67 -6.70 5.07 -8.64
C TRP A 67 -6.12 5.97 -9.70
N GLN A 68 -5.24 6.85 -9.28
CA GLN A 68 -4.40 7.67 -10.14
C GLN A 68 -3.01 7.80 -9.52
N ARG A 69 -2.03 8.10 -10.38
CA ARG A 69 -0.64 8.28 -9.98
C ARG A 69 0.02 9.39 -10.74
N ALA A 70 1.04 9.97 -10.13
CA ALA A 70 2.01 10.82 -10.79
C ALA A 70 3.42 10.48 -10.30
N GLY A 71 4.40 10.42 -11.21
CA GLY A 71 5.79 10.15 -10.86
C GLY A 71 6.58 9.52 -12.01
N PHE A 72 7.71 8.93 -11.67
CA PHE A 72 8.60 8.27 -12.63
C PHE A 72 8.99 6.87 -12.15
N THR A 73 9.42 6.02 -13.09
CA THR A 73 9.96 4.68 -12.83
C THR A 73 11.06 4.40 -13.85
N ASN A 74 12.28 4.11 -13.40
CA ASN A 74 13.44 3.74 -14.22
C ASN A 74 13.71 4.70 -15.39
N ASN A 75 13.40 5.99 -15.19
CA ASN A 75 13.63 7.07 -16.15
C ASN A 75 13.60 8.43 -15.44
N THR A 76 13.83 9.51 -16.19
CA THR A 76 13.79 10.89 -15.70
C THR A 76 12.49 11.62 -16.05
N THR A 77 11.56 10.98 -16.76
CA THR A 77 10.36 11.63 -17.29
C THR A 77 9.16 11.35 -16.39
N VAL A 78 8.58 12.42 -15.84
CA VAL A 78 7.36 12.33 -15.05
C VAL A 78 6.18 11.97 -15.94
N SER A 79 5.36 11.04 -15.48
CA SER A 79 4.15 10.56 -16.14
C SER A 79 2.99 10.51 -15.15
N ALA A 80 1.76 10.59 -15.66
CA ALA A 80 0.54 10.45 -14.88
C ALA A 80 -0.40 9.44 -15.54
N TYR A 81 -1.08 8.64 -14.71
CA TYR A 81 -2.04 7.64 -15.15
C TYR A 81 -3.22 7.59 -14.21
N ARG A 82 -4.39 7.19 -14.71
CA ARG A 82 -5.59 6.93 -13.93
C ARG A 82 -6.29 5.68 -14.44
N ASN A 83 -6.97 4.97 -13.54
CA ASN A 83 -7.82 3.85 -13.87
C ASN A 83 -9.03 3.77 -12.93
N THR A 84 -10.13 3.22 -13.42
CA THR A 84 -11.41 3.10 -12.71
C THR A 84 -11.98 1.70 -12.93
N GLY A 85 -12.75 1.18 -11.96
CA GLY A 85 -13.33 -0.17 -12.08
C GLY A 85 -12.27 -1.28 -11.96
N THR A 86 -11.20 -1.00 -11.21
CA THR A 86 -10.09 -1.92 -10.96
C THR A 86 -10.36 -2.78 -9.73
N ALA A 87 -9.63 -3.89 -9.61
CA ALA A 87 -9.78 -4.83 -8.50
C ALA A 87 -8.95 -4.47 -7.26
N ALA A 88 -8.09 -3.45 -7.32
CA ALA A 88 -7.24 -2.97 -6.22
C ALA A 88 -6.71 -1.56 -6.53
N ILE A 89 -6.15 -0.89 -5.53
CA ILE A 89 -5.39 0.36 -5.73
C ILE A 89 -3.91 0.03 -5.75
N TYR A 90 -3.17 0.55 -6.72
CA TYR A 90 -1.71 0.51 -6.67
C TYR A 90 -1.18 1.36 -5.51
N LEU A 91 -0.26 0.77 -4.75
CA LEU A 91 0.27 1.33 -3.52
C LEU A 91 1.67 1.92 -3.72
N VAL A 92 2.59 1.14 -4.28
CA VAL A 92 3.97 1.57 -4.53
C VAL A 92 4.64 0.68 -5.58
N ASP A 93 5.60 1.23 -6.31
CA ASP A 93 6.53 0.41 -7.07
C ASP A 93 7.68 -0.06 -6.18
N SER A 94 8.13 -1.28 -6.40
CA SER A 94 9.37 -1.80 -5.82
C SER A 94 10.30 -2.36 -6.88
N VAL A 95 11.50 -2.71 -6.45
CA VAL A 95 12.38 -3.61 -7.19
C VAL A 95 12.13 -5.06 -6.83
N GLY A 96 12.39 -5.94 -7.80
CA GLY A 96 12.58 -7.37 -7.55
C GLY A 96 14.05 -7.73 -7.32
N THR A 97 14.32 -9.02 -7.15
CA THR A 97 15.61 -9.57 -6.72
C THR A 97 16.73 -9.45 -7.74
N SER A 98 16.42 -9.22 -9.02
CA SER A 98 17.44 -9.05 -10.07
C SER A 98 18.23 -7.75 -9.97
N VAL A 99 17.76 -6.79 -9.17
CA VAL A 99 18.41 -5.49 -8.99
C VAL A 99 19.31 -5.54 -7.76
N ASN A 100 18.70 -5.72 -6.59
CA ASN A 100 19.39 -5.86 -5.31
C ASN A 100 18.40 -6.46 -4.29
N SER A 101 18.76 -7.59 -3.67
CA SER A 101 17.91 -8.28 -2.69
C SER A 101 17.72 -7.52 -1.38
N LEU A 102 18.53 -6.50 -1.10
CA LEU A 102 18.46 -5.66 0.09
C LEU A 102 17.75 -4.32 -0.15
N LEU A 103 17.42 -3.99 -1.40
CA LEU A 103 16.73 -2.75 -1.72
C LEU A 103 15.23 -2.92 -1.55
N ASN A 104 14.66 -2.18 -0.60
CA ASN A 104 13.22 -2.11 -0.38
C ASN A 104 12.68 -0.76 -0.85
N ALA A 105 11.50 -0.76 -1.46
CA ALA A 105 10.74 0.46 -1.65
C ALA A 105 10.12 0.92 -0.33
N GLN A 106 10.23 2.21 -0.04
CA GLN A 106 9.56 2.82 1.10
C GLN A 106 8.14 3.20 0.70
N VAL A 107 7.19 3.05 1.63
CA VAL A 107 5.80 3.44 1.45
C VAL A 107 5.27 4.14 2.69
N GLU A 108 4.50 5.19 2.48
CA GLU A 108 3.60 5.79 3.46
C GLU A 108 2.24 5.97 2.77
N CYS A 109 1.19 5.43 3.35
CA CYS A 109 -0.17 5.46 2.80
C CYS A 109 -1.16 5.87 3.89
N LEU A 110 -1.75 7.06 3.72
CA LEU A 110 -2.83 7.57 4.55
C LEU A 110 -4.16 7.03 4.03
N ILE A 111 -5.01 6.54 4.93
CA ILE A 111 -6.32 5.95 4.62
C ILE A 111 -7.39 6.73 5.40
N PHE A 112 -8.25 7.43 4.66
CA PHE A 112 -9.28 8.32 5.19
C PHE A 112 -10.66 7.71 5.01
N GLY A 113 -11.56 7.97 5.98
CA GLY A 113 -12.95 7.52 5.90
C GLY A 113 -13.14 6.03 6.13
N TYR A 114 -12.11 5.32 6.62
CA TYR A 114 -12.15 3.87 6.80
C TYR A 114 -13.24 3.40 7.77
N ALA A 115 -13.66 4.23 8.73
CA ALA A 115 -14.75 3.91 9.66
C ALA A 115 -16.08 4.63 9.33
N ASP A 116 -16.09 5.44 8.27
CA ASP A 116 -17.22 6.31 7.95
C ASP A 116 -18.13 5.66 6.92
N THR A 117 -19.33 5.24 7.33
CA THR A 117 -20.27 4.56 6.44
C THR A 117 -21.10 5.50 5.56
N SER A 118 -20.85 6.81 5.62
CA SER A 118 -21.55 7.83 4.82
C SER A 118 -20.75 8.29 3.59
N ARG A 119 -19.49 7.87 3.46
CA ARG A 119 -18.62 8.22 2.34
C ARG A 119 -17.68 7.07 1.97
N TYR A 120 -17.05 7.17 0.80
CA TYR A 120 -16.08 6.19 0.35
C TYR A 120 -14.74 6.30 1.10
N THR A 121 -14.04 5.18 1.21
CA THR A 121 -12.66 5.15 1.70
C THR A 121 -11.71 5.71 0.63
N ASN A 122 -10.83 6.62 1.03
CA ASN A 122 -9.86 7.25 0.14
C ASN A 122 -8.45 7.07 0.67
N ILE A 123 -7.49 6.97 -0.25
CA ILE A 123 -6.07 6.92 0.11
C ILE A 123 -5.25 8.01 -0.55
N TRP A 124 -4.17 8.36 0.13
CA TRP A 124 -3.03 9.05 -0.46
C TRP A 124 -1.76 8.32 -0.04
N ALA A 125 -1.00 7.84 -1.01
CA ALA A 125 0.24 7.12 -0.77
C ALA A 125 1.41 7.75 -1.51
N LYS A 126 2.56 7.71 -0.87
CA LYS A 126 3.84 8.10 -1.46
C LYS A 126 4.83 6.97 -1.26
N GLY A 127 5.70 6.78 -2.23
CA GLY A 127 6.75 5.79 -2.09
C GLY A 127 7.60 5.61 -3.32
N GLY A 128 8.56 4.72 -3.17
CA GLY A 128 9.51 4.39 -4.22
C GLY A 128 10.85 3.90 -3.67
N TYR A 129 11.83 3.85 -4.54
CA TYR A 129 13.17 3.36 -4.25
C TYR A 129 14.21 4.14 -5.04
N ALA A 130 15.42 4.22 -4.51
CA ALA A 130 16.58 4.76 -5.21
C ALA A 130 17.62 3.65 -5.37
N TYR A 131 18.08 3.41 -6.61
CA TYR A 131 19.13 2.41 -6.88
C TYR A 131 20.31 3.02 -7.64
N SER A 132 20.08 3.58 -8.83
CA SER A 132 21.13 4.16 -9.66
C SER A 132 20.58 5.23 -10.61
N ALA A 133 21.46 5.86 -11.41
CA ALA A 133 21.08 6.90 -12.36
C ALA A 133 20.01 6.45 -13.39
N SER A 134 19.90 5.15 -13.66
CA SER A 134 18.92 4.58 -14.60
C SER A 134 17.77 3.84 -13.92
N TYR A 135 17.84 3.66 -12.60
CA TYR A 135 16.91 2.81 -11.86
C TYR A 135 16.49 3.47 -10.56
N GLY A 136 15.20 3.75 -10.45
CA GLY A 136 14.62 4.46 -9.33
C GLY A 136 13.15 4.71 -9.60
N SER A 137 12.38 4.85 -8.53
CA SER A 137 10.97 5.19 -8.62
C SER A 137 10.65 6.18 -7.52
N SER A 138 9.81 7.16 -7.84
CA SER A 138 9.18 8.03 -6.86
C SER A 138 7.81 8.37 -7.40
N LYS A 139 6.77 7.97 -6.65
CA LYS A 139 5.39 8.15 -7.05
C LYS A 139 4.52 8.64 -5.91
N LEU A 140 3.55 9.44 -6.30
CA LEU A 140 2.36 9.73 -5.53
C LEU A 140 1.20 8.93 -6.14
N TRP A 141 0.47 8.26 -5.28
CA TRP A 141 -0.72 7.49 -5.60
C TRP A 141 -1.89 8.06 -4.82
N SER A 142 -3.06 8.10 -5.44
CA SER A 142 -4.32 8.31 -4.73
C SER A 142 -5.33 7.33 -5.27
N GLY A 143 -6.25 6.89 -4.42
CA GLY A 143 -7.31 6.00 -4.85
C GLY A 143 -8.51 6.03 -3.94
N THR A 144 -9.58 5.44 -4.43
CA THR A 144 -10.87 5.37 -3.76
C THR A 144 -11.39 3.95 -3.86
N TRP A 145 -11.81 3.39 -2.74
CA TRP A 145 -12.61 2.18 -2.70
C TRP A 145 -14.07 2.57 -2.60
N THR A 146 -14.84 2.27 -3.65
CA THR A 146 -16.22 2.74 -3.86
C THR A 146 -17.22 1.85 -3.13
N ASP A 147 -16.91 1.49 -1.89
CA ASP A 147 -17.79 0.82 -0.93
C ASP A 147 -17.93 1.74 0.30
N THR A 148 -19.11 1.76 0.92
CA THR A 148 -19.40 2.56 2.11
C THR A 148 -19.38 1.74 3.40
N SER A 149 -18.90 0.51 3.36
CA SER A 149 -18.73 -0.33 4.55
C SER A 149 -17.51 0.11 5.34
N GLU A 150 -17.53 -0.08 6.66
CA GLU A 150 -16.34 0.15 7.48
C GLU A 150 -15.22 -0.82 7.07
N VAL A 151 -14.00 -0.33 6.95
CA VAL A 151 -12.80 -1.12 6.67
C VAL A 151 -12.35 -1.78 7.96
N SER A 152 -12.64 -3.07 8.11
CA SER A 152 -12.15 -3.91 9.21
C SER A 152 -10.99 -4.83 8.80
N SER A 153 -10.68 -4.86 7.50
CA SER A 153 -9.55 -5.61 6.94
C SER A 153 -8.88 -4.85 5.79
N LEU A 154 -7.57 -5.05 5.64
CA LEU A 154 -6.79 -4.63 4.48
C LEU A 154 -5.92 -5.78 3.99
N ARG A 155 -5.64 -5.80 2.70
CA ARG A 155 -4.67 -6.70 2.08
C ARG A 155 -3.67 -5.89 1.30
N VAL A 156 -2.38 -6.17 1.49
CA VAL A 156 -1.31 -5.69 0.61
C VAL A 156 -0.82 -6.86 -0.23
N THR A 157 -0.84 -6.73 -1.54
CA THR A 157 -0.49 -7.80 -2.49
C THR A 157 0.77 -7.42 -3.26
N ALA A 158 1.71 -8.34 -3.39
CA ALA A 158 2.79 -8.28 -4.37
C ALA A 158 2.20 -8.68 -5.73
N GLY A 159 2.25 -7.79 -6.72
CA GLY A 159 1.71 -8.05 -8.06
C GLY A 159 2.34 -9.27 -8.75
N SER A 160 3.57 -9.62 -8.37
CA SER A 160 4.19 -10.90 -8.67
C SER A 160 5.17 -11.35 -7.57
N GLY A 161 5.52 -12.64 -7.57
CA GLY A 161 6.35 -13.23 -6.53
C GLY A 161 5.71 -13.18 -5.13
N ASN A 162 6.55 -13.19 -4.11
CA ASN A 162 6.16 -13.14 -2.69
C ASN A 162 6.80 -11.95 -2.00
N PHE A 163 6.30 -11.55 -0.84
CA PHE A 163 6.97 -10.57 0.00
C PHE A 163 8.34 -11.10 0.45
N SER A 164 9.41 -10.34 0.17
CA SER A 164 10.77 -10.61 0.65
C SER A 164 10.81 -10.66 2.18
N THR A 165 11.72 -11.46 2.74
CA THR A 165 11.99 -11.51 4.20
C THR A 165 12.50 -10.18 4.76
N THR A 166 12.99 -9.28 3.91
CA THR A 166 13.37 -7.91 4.27
C THR A 166 12.19 -6.96 4.39
N SER A 167 10.98 -7.37 3.96
CA SER A 167 9.80 -6.49 3.96
C SER A 167 9.25 -6.32 5.37
N ARG A 168 8.82 -5.10 5.68
CA ARG A 168 8.19 -4.74 6.95
C ARG A 168 7.11 -3.69 6.71
N LEU A 169 5.91 -3.96 7.21
CA LEU A 169 4.75 -3.07 7.16
C LEU A 169 4.21 -2.85 8.56
N THR A 170 3.82 -1.63 8.89
CA THR A 170 3.14 -1.31 10.14
C THR A 170 1.92 -0.46 9.86
N LEU A 171 0.77 -0.91 10.35
CA LEU A 171 -0.46 -0.13 10.33
C LEU A 171 -0.54 0.66 11.63
N TYR A 172 -0.77 1.96 11.51
CA TYR A 172 -1.02 2.87 12.60
C TYR A 172 -2.44 3.42 12.51
N GLY A 173 -3.03 3.68 13.66
CA GLY A 173 -4.27 4.44 13.78
C GLY A 173 -4.00 5.78 14.45
N PHE A 174 -4.59 6.85 13.92
CA PHE A 174 -4.51 8.18 14.51
C PHE A 174 -5.63 8.39 15.53
N LYS A 175 -5.27 8.83 16.73
CA LYS A 175 -6.22 9.39 17.71
C LYS A 175 -5.93 10.88 17.86
N GLY A 176 -6.97 11.69 17.81
CA GLY A 176 -6.92 13.12 18.14
C GLY A 176 -7.99 13.47 19.16
#